data_AF-A0A377AR06-F1
#
_entry.id   AF-A0A377AR06-F1
#
_cell.length_a   1.000
_cell.length_b   1.000
_cell.length_c   1.000
_cell.angle_alpha   90.00
_cell.angle_beta   90.00
_cell.angle_gamma   90.00
#
_symmetry.space_group_name_H-M   'P 1'
#
loop_
_entity.id
_entity.type
_entity.pdbx_description
1 polymer ?
#
loop_
_entity_poly.entity_id
_entity_poly.type
_entity_poly.pdbx_seq_one_letter_code
_entity_poly.pdbx_strand_id
1 'polypeptide(L)'
;MQDEVPVEHDATEEKVEKENSFQPPLIIAAGETSEAGYTLQRLDRQTRRIGVINNDSIPLIINDVEQVCSASGCGYRGMSGKQPFRRALLGGPFYVTNIVPTVLEYCQDFTSDEGKEGVGPDSLPGRGRRLITFTDSRQGTARMAVRMQQEAERSRLRGSVVEILSWHQRTQTSTAPNANADLEKLAARAKQAREQAEEYRSWGMPDQAKLSQAQAEQLEQAYQFAIGGKAATTLVSRTWTEMVNELKDKADIRGPVLKYNYYLKPEVFNENGGPLKLSEMLLFREFMRRPKRTNSLETQGLVQVGYLGLEKIHKLPMHWQERELTLDDWRDFSRLRWNHYVRESNFTQLDDELKNWIGSRFSSKFVRNPESKDPEDNQNRRWPQIRNGNVSIV
;
A
#
# COMPACT_ATOMS: atom_id res chain seq x y z
N MET A 1 -2.63 17.57 -69.24
CA MET A 1 -3.84 16.73 -69.19
C MET A 1 -4.04 16.36 -67.73
N GLN A 2 -5.13 16.88 -67.18
CA GLN A 2 -5.83 16.54 -65.93
C GLN A 2 -5.03 15.97 -64.76
N ASP A 3 -4.77 16.86 -63.79
CA ASP A 3 -4.67 16.53 -62.37
C ASP A 3 -6.05 16.09 -61.86
N GLU A 4 -6.18 14.84 -61.42
CA GLU A 4 -7.34 14.39 -60.65
C GLU A 4 -7.08 14.68 -59.17
N VAL A 5 -7.74 15.73 -58.68
CA VAL A 5 -7.88 16.05 -57.26
C VAL A 5 -8.88 15.06 -56.66
N PRO A 6 -8.53 14.30 -55.60
CA PRO A 6 -9.53 13.58 -54.83
C PRO A 6 -10.40 14.61 -54.11
N VAL A 7 -11.68 14.66 -54.48
CA VAL A 7 -12.69 15.45 -53.79
C VAL A 7 -12.84 14.87 -52.38
N GLU A 8 -12.33 15.59 -51.38
CA GLU A 8 -12.74 15.38 -49.99
C GLU A 8 -14.24 15.65 -49.92
N HIS A 9 -15.04 14.60 -49.79
CA HIS A 9 -16.38 14.74 -49.26
C HIS A 9 -16.24 15.14 -47.80
N ASP A 10 -16.26 16.45 -47.57
CA ASP A 10 -16.56 17.06 -46.28
C ASP A 10 -17.99 16.65 -45.93
N ALA A 11 -18.12 15.44 -45.36
CA ALA A 11 -19.32 15.06 -44.65
C ALA A 11 -19.41 16.06 -43.51
N THR A 12 -20.26 17.07 -43.69
CA THR A 12 -20.68 17.99 -42.64
C THR A 12 -21.01 17.15 -41.41
N GLU A 13 -20.05 17.05 -40.49
CA GLU A 13 -20.28 16.54 -39.16
C GLU A 13 -21.34 17.47 -38.59
N GLU A 14 -22.59 17.01 -38.57
CA GLU A 14 -23.60 17.60 -37.72
C GLU A 14 -22.97 17.70 -36.35
N LYS A 15 -22.63 18.93 -35.95
CA LYS A 15 -22.31 19.25 -34.57
C LYS A 15 -23.54 18.84 -33.78
N VAL A 16 -23.51 17.62 -33.24
CA VAL A 16 -24.43 17.20 -32.21
C VAL A 16 -24.25 18.23 -31.11
N GLU A 17 -25.19 19.17 -31.02
CA GLU A 17 -25.31 20.05 -29.87
C GLU A 17 -25.41 19.12 -28.68
N LYS A 18 -24.31 18.94 -27.95
CA LYS A 18 -24.34 18.30 -26.64
C LYS A 18 -25.17 19.23 -25.78
N GLU A 19 -26.46 18.96 -25.70
CA GLU A 19 -27.28 19.43 -24.59
C GLU A 19 -26.49 19.08 -23.33
N ASN A 20 -25.95 20.12 -22.67
CA ASN A 20 -25.37 19.99 -21.34
C ASN A 20 -26.53 19.74 -20.38
N SER A 21 -27.12 18.55 -20.44
CA SER A 21 -28.01 18.05 -19.41
C SER A 21 -27.19 17.96 -18.14
N PHE A 22 -27.50 18.83 -17.18
CA PHE A 22 -26.93 18.72 -15.85
C PHE A 22 -27.45 17.41 -15.25
N GLN A 23 -26.62 16.38 -15.26
CA GLN A 23 -26.91 15.15 -14.55
C GLN A 23 -26.50 15.32 -13.09
N PRO A 24 -27.46 15.31 -12.14
CA PRO A 24 -27.12 15.39 -10.74
C PRO A 24 -26.27 14.16 -10.34
N PRO A 25 -25.33 14.32 -9.39
CA PRO A 25 -24.48 13.23 -8.97
C PRO A 25 -25.30 12.16 -8.25
N LEU A 26 -25.22 10.94 -8.75
CA LEU A 26 -25.84 9.77 -8.14
C LEU A 26 -24.97 9.25 -6.99
N ILE A 27 -25.55 9.15 -5.78
CA ILE A 27 -24.85 8.69 -4.59
C ILE A 27 -25.41 7.35 -4.19
N ILE A 28 -24.54 6.35 -4.03
CA ILE A 28 -24.92 4.99 -3.66
C ILE A 28 -24.47 4.75 -2.22
N ALA A 29 -25.42 4.41 -1.35
CA ALA A 29 -25.17 4.08 0.05
C ALA A 29 -24.91 2.58 0.23
N ALA A 30 -24.05 2.22 1.20
CA ALA A 30 -23.70 0.83 1.50
C ALA A 30 -24.66 0.15 2.48
N GLY A 31 -25.45 0.91 3.24
CA GLY A 31 -26.37 0.41 4.26
C GLY A 31 -27.81 0.84 4.01
N GLU A 32 -28.75 0.14 4.65
CA GLU A 32 -30.18 0.44 4.59
C GLU A 32 -30.48 1.76 5.32
N THR A 33 -30.75 2.81 4.57
CA THR A 33 -31.08 4.13 5.15
C THR A 33 -32.06 4.86 4.23
N SER A 34 -33.17 5.31 4.81
CA SER A 34 -34.17 6.17 4.17
C SER A 34 -34.06 7.64 4.61
N GLU A 35 -33.09 7.95 5.48
CA GLU A 35 -32.84 9.31 5.96
C GLU A 35 -32.24 10.17 4.85
N ALA A 36 -32.38 11.51 4.97
CA ALA A 36 -31.68 12.48 4.15
C ALA A 36 -31.87 12.37 2.62
N GLY A 37 -32.99 11.82 2.14
CA GLY A 37 -33.35 11.74 0.73
C GLY A 37 -32.85 10.49 -0.01
N TYR A 38 -32.35 9.49 0.72
CA TYR A 38 -31.99 8.20 0.15
C TYR A 38 -33.22 7.33 -0.12
N THR A 39 -33.31 6.78 -1.33
CA THR A 39 -34.43 5.93 -1.77
C THR A 39 -33.94 4.54 -2.16
N LEU A 40 -34.74 3.52 -1.84
CA LEU A 40 -34.48 2.15 -2.29
C LEU A 40 -34.84 2.02 -3.77
N GLN A 41 -33.83 1.69 -4.56
CA GLN A 41 -33.90 1.35 -5.97
C GLN A 41 -33.49 -0.11 -6.16
N ARG A 42 -33.82 -0.68 -7.31
CA ARG A 42 -33.46 -2.07 -7.65
C ARG A 42 -32.73 -2.10 -8.99
N LEU A 43 -31.57 -2.77 -9.02
CA LEU A 43 -30.80 -3.04 -10.22
C LEU A 43 -31.10 -4.46 -10.70
N ASP A 44 -31.73 -4.56 -11.85
CA ASP A 44 -32.03 -5.84 -12.48
C ASP A 44 -30.74 -6.53 -12.96
N ARG A 45 -30.54 -7.81 -12.61
CA ARG A 45 -29.31 -8.55 -12.95
C ARG A 45 -29.18 -8.88 -14.43
N GLN A 46 -30.30 -9.02 -15.14
CA GLN A 46 -30.33 -9.39 -16.55
C GLN A 46 -30.23 -8.14 -17.43
N THR A 47 -31.08 -7.14 -17.17
CA THR A 47 -31.16 -5.93 -18.01
C THR A 47 -30.14 -4.86 -17.62
N ARG A 48 -29.55 -4.96 -16.41
CA ARG A 48 -28.60 -3.98 -15.84
C ARG A 48 -29.18 -2.56 -15.74
N ARG A 49 -30.50 -2.45 -15.65
CA ARG A 49 -31.23 -1.17 -15.48
C ARG A 49 -31.65 -0.97 -14.03
N ILE A 50 -31.63 0.30 -13.60
CA ILE A 50 -32.05 0.74 -12.26
C ILE A 50 -33.53 1.15 -12.31
N GLY A 51 -34.29 0.83 -11.26
CA GLY A 51 -35.70 1.23 -11.10
C GLY A 51 -36.71 0.18 -11.56
N VAL A 52 -36.27 -1.07 -11.77
CA VAL A 52 -37.14 -2.18 -12.20
C VAL A 52 -37.68 -2.94 -11.00
N ILE A 53 -38.97 -3.23 -10.98
CA ILE A 53 -39.61 -4.08 -9.96
C ILE A 53 -39.46 -5.54 -10.40
N ASN A 54 -38.31 -6.14 -10.11
CA ASN A 54 -38.04 -7.56 -10.32
C ASN A 54 -37.57 -8.20 -9.00
N ASN A 55 -37.96 -9.45 -8.76
CA ASN A 55 -37.52 -10.21 -7.59
C ASN A 55 -36.04 -10.59 -7.71
N ASP A 56 -35.53 -10.87 -8.92
CA ASP A 56 -34.11 -11.14 -9.18
C ASP A 56 -33.32 -9.85 -9.44
N SER A 57 -33.14 -9.06 -8.39
CA SER A 57 -32.48 -7.75 -8.49
C SER A 57 -31.60 -7.47 -7.28
N ILE A 58 -30.61 -6.60 -7.46
CA ILE A 58 -29.74 -6.11 -6.39
C ILE A 58 -30.36 -4.84 -5.81
N PRO A 59 -30.65 -4.77 -4.50
CA PRO A 59 -31.11 -3.53 -3.87
C PRO A 59 -29.98 -2.49 -3.89
N LEU A 60 -30.31 -1.27 -4.28
CA LEU A 60 -29.42 -0.12 -4.29
C LEU A 60 -30.08 1.02 -3.54
N ILE A 61 -29.35 1.71 -2.67
CA ILE A 61 -29.89 2.88 -1.99
C ILE A 61 -29.23 4.12 -2.58
N ILE A 62 -30.07 5.00 -3.12
CA ILE A 62 -29.64 6.05 -4.02
C ILE A 62 -30.17 7.41 -3.55
N ASN A 63 -29.31 8.43 -3.60
CA ASN A 63 -29.71 9.82 -3.49
C ASN A 63 -29.18 10.58 -4.71
N ASP A 64 -30.09 11.21 -5.44
CA ASP A 64 -29.84 12.04 -6.63
C ASP A 64 -30.16 13.51 -6.39
N VAL A 65 -30.54 13.89 -5.17
CA VAL A 65 -30.94 15.26 -4.80
C VAL A 65 -29.81 15.99 -4.07
N GLU A 66 -29.33 15.43 -2.97
CA GLU A 66 -28.33 16.08 -2.11
C GLU A 66 -27.09 15.21 -1.88
N GLN A 67 -25.92 15.85 -1.94
CA GLN A 67 -24.68 15.23 -1.50
C GLN A 67 -24.55 15.25 0.02
N VAL A 68 -25.03 14.18 0.67
CA VAL A 68 -24.99 14.01 2.12
C VAL A 68 -24.60 12.59 2.51
N CYS A 69 -23.78 12.41 3.55
CA CYS A 69 -23.43 11.09 4.06
C CYS A 69 -24.66 10.28 4.50
N SER A 70 -24.78 9.03 4.05
CA SER A 70 -25.88 8.12 4.42
C SER A 70 -25.76 7.52 5.82
N ALA A 71 -24.64 7.70 6.52
CA ALA A 71 -24.48 7.15 7.86
C ALA A 71 -25.35 7.94 8.86
N SER A 72 -26.18 7.22 9.62
CA SER A 72 -27.05 7.83 10.64
C SER A 72 -26.23 8.69 11.61
N GLY A 73 -26.68 9.93 11.82
CA GLY A 73 -25.98 10.92 12.66
C GLY A 73 -24.73 11.56 12.05
N CYS A 74 -24.28 11.18 10.85
CA CYS A 74 -23.12 11.81 10.21
C CYS A 74 -23.48 13.15 9.56
N GLY A 75 -24.48 13.16 8.66
CA GLY A 75 -24.96 14.38 7.99
C GLY A 75 -23.89 15.19 7.23
N TYR A 76 -22.71 14.63 6.97
CA TYR A 76 -21.60 15.36 6.37
C TYR A 76 -21.93 15.77 4.92
N ARG A 77 -21.93 17.08 4.66
CA ARG A 77 -22.21 17.70 3.36
C ARG A 77 -20.97 18.25 2.65
N GLY A 78 -19.79 17.98 3.20
CA GLY A 78 -18.53 18.56 2.73
C GLY A 78 -18.04 19.72 3.59
N MET A 79 -16.82 20.17 3.33
CA MET A 79 -16.15 21.24 4.08
C MET A 79 -15.47 22.21 3.10
N SER A 80 -15.60 23.51 3.37
CA SER A 80 -14.88 24.57 2.63
C SER A 80 -14.99 24.44 1.10
N GLY A 81 -16.21 24.23 0.60
CA GLY A 81 -16.50 24.08 -0.83
C GLY A 81 -16.10 22.74 -1.46
N LYS A 82 -15.56 21.79 -0.67
CA LYS A 82 -15.28 20.43 -1.13
C LYS A 82 -16.50 19.56 -0.98
N GLN A 83 -16.81 18.79 -2.02
CA GLN A 83 -17.87 17.78 -2.01
C GLN A 83 -17.59 16.70 -0.96
N PRO A 84 -18.63 16.13 -0.32
CA PRO A 84 -18.46 15.10 0.70
C PRO A 84 -17.95 13.78 0.11
N PHE A 85 -18.28 13.52 -1.15
CA PHE A 85 -17.89 12.31 -1.86
C PHE A 85 -16.90 12.61 -2.99
N ARG A 86 -16.12 11.61 -3.36
CA ARG A 86 -15.36 11.66 -4.61
C ARG A 86 -16.14 11.01 -5.71
N ARG A 87 -16.15 11.68 -6.86
CA ARG A 87 -16.74 11.13 -8.08
C ARG A 87 -15.96 9.88 -8.49
N ALA A 88 -16.67 8.80 -8.75
CA ALA A 88 -16.11 7.58 -9.32
C ALA A 88 -15.92 7.73 -10.84
N LEU A 89 -15.12 8.71 -11.26
CA LEU A 89 -14.79 8.91 -12.67
C LEU A 89 -13.56 8.09 -13.04
N LEU A 90 -13.78 7.08 -13.87
CA LEU A 90 -12.72 6.28 -14.47
C LEU A 90 -12.52 6.75 -15.91
N GLY A 91 -11.35 7.30 -16.21
CA GLY A 91 -11.00 7.73 -17.57
C GLY A 91 -10.26 6.65 -18.35
N GLY A 92 -10.07 6.87 -19.66
CA GLY A 92 -9.28 5.98 -20.54
C GLY A 92 -7.95 5.51 -19.93
N PRO A 93 -7.11 6.39 -19.34
CA PRO A 93 -5.86 5.96 -18.71
C PRO A 93 -6.02 4.94 -17.58
N PHE A 94 -7.12 5.01 -16.81
CA PHE A 94 -7.41 4.02 -15.77
C PHE A 94 -7.70 2.65 -16.41
N TYR A 95 -8.60 2.61 -17.39
CA TYR A 95 -8.97 1.35 -18.04
C TYR A 95 -7.78 0.73 -18.77
N VAL A 96 -7.01 1.52 -19.53
CA VAL A 96 -5.86 1.02 -20.28
C VAL A 96 -4.79 0.43 -19.35
N THR A 97 -4.49 1.09 -18.22
CA THR A 97 -3.48 0.56 -17.27
C THR A 97 -3.89 -0.78 -16.66
N ASN A 98 -5.20 -1.04 -16.50
CA ASN A 98 -5.71 -2.28 -15.93
C ASN A 98 -5.94 -3.38 -17.00
N ILE A 99 -6.36 -3.02 -18.21
CA ILE A 99 -6.71 -3.97 -19.28
C ILE A 99 -5.46 -4.44 -20.03
N VAL A 100 -4.48 -3.56 -20.28
CA VAL A 100 -3.31 -3.90 -21.10
C VAL A 100 -2.53 -5.10 -20.55
N PRO A 101 -2.26 -5.23 -19.24
CA PRO A 101 -1.60 -6.43 -18.71
C PRO A 101 -2.35 -7.71 -19.06
N THR A 102 -3.67 -7.72 -18.91
CA THR A 102 -4.52 -8.87 -19.24
C THR A 102 -4.51 -9.17 -20.74
N VAL A 103 -4.59 -8.15 -21.60
CA VAL A 103 -4.51 -8.34 -23.06
C VAL A 103 -3.13 -8.87 -23.47
N LEU A 104 -2.05 -8.37 -22.86
CA LEU A 104 -0.69 -8.83 -23.09
C LEU A 104 -0.51 -10.31 -22.78
N GLU A 105 -1.26 -10.91 -21.85
CA GLU A 105 -1.19 -12.34 -21.55
C GLU A 105 -1.64 -13.24 -22.72
N TYR A 106 -2.51 -12.73 -23.59
CA TYR A 106 -3.00 -13.43 -24.79
C TYR A 106 -2.18 -13.13 -26.04
N CYS A 107 -1.18 -12.24 -25.95
CA CYS A 107 -0.24 -12.01 -27.04
C CYS A 107 0.74 -13.18 -27.18
N GLN A 108 1.21 -13.43 -28.40
CA GLN A 108 2.20 -14.47 -28.67
C GLN A 108 3.50 -14.17 -27.93
N ASP A 109 4.11 -15.23 -27.39
CA ASP A 109 5.43 -15.17 -26.80
C ASP A 109 6.46 -14.74 -27.85
N PHE A 110 7.55 -14.12 -27.40
CA PHE A 110 8.61 -13.70 -28.31
C PHE A 110 9.28 -14.90 -28.98
N THR A 111 9.19 -14.95 -30.30
CA THR A 111 9.98 -15.84 -31.14
C THR A 111 11.21 -15.10 -31.63
N SER A 112 12.39 -15.66 -31.41
CA SER A 112 13.62 -15.12 -32.00
C SER A 112 13.59 -15.35 -33.50
N ASP A 113 13.49 -14.28 -34.29
CA ASP A 113 13.71 -14.36 -35.73
C ASP A 113 15.18 -14.71 -35.97
N GLU A 114 15.41 -15.78 -36.74
CA GLU A 114 16.67 -16.19 -37.38
C GLU A 114 17.96 -16.00 -36.55
N GLY A 115 18.33 -17.02 -35.78
CA GLY A 115 19.74 -17.30 -35.46
C GLY A 115 20.39 -16.50 -34.32
N LYS A 116 19.67 -15.68 -33.56
CA LYS A 116 20.20 -15.17 -32.28
C LYS A 116 20.09 -16.25 -31.21
N GLU A 117 21.09 -17.14 -31.16
CA GLU A 117 21.24 -18.12 -30.09
C GLU A 117 21.20 -17.42 -28.71
N GLY A 118 20.29 -17.88 -27.83
CA GLY A 118 20.32 -17.56 -26.40
C GLY A 118 19.26 -16.61 -25.84
N VAL A 119 18.40 -15.97 -26.66
CA VAL A 119 17.29 -15.12 -26.15
C VAL A 119 15.94 -15.75 -26.48
N GLY A 120 15.44 -16.59 -25.58
CA GLY A 120 14.11 -17.19 -25.66
C GLY A 120 13.05 -16.45 -24.83
N PRO A 121 11.77 -16.85 -24.90
CA PRO A 121 10.69 -16.29 -24.11
C PRO A 121 11.03 -16.18 -22.61
N ASP A 122 11.64 -17.22 -22.03
CA ASP A 122 11.93 -17.28 -20.59
C ASP A 122 13.00 -16.29 -20.13
N SER A 123 13.78 -15.73 -21.06
CA SER A 123 14.81 -14.72 -20.77
C SER A 123 14.27 -13.29 -20.76
N LEU A 124 13.02 -13.07 -21.20
CA LEU A 124 12.43 -11.75 -21.39
C LEU A 124 11.28 -11.48 -20.40
N PRO A 125 11.12 -10.24 -19.92
CA PRO A 125 9.94 -9.82 -19.16
C PRO A 125 8.65 -10.20 -19.89
N GLY A 126 7.70 -10.77 -19.16
CA GLY A 126 6.40 -11.14 -19.72
C GLY A 126 6.50 -12.05 -20.95
N ARG A 127 7.53 -12.91 -20.99
CA ARG A 127 7.82 -13.81 -22.13
C ARG A 127 8.11 -13.09 -23.45
N GLY A 128 8.46 -11.80 -23.36
CA GLY A 128 8.72 -10.93 -24.50
C GLY A 128 7.47 -10.56 -25.31
N ARG A 129 6.27 -10.76 -24.75
CA ARG A 129 4.99 -10.40 -25.38
C ARG A 129 4.91 -8.89 -25.63
N ARG A 130 4.35 -8.51 -26.78
CA ARG A 130 4.31 -7.11 -27.24
C ARG A 130 2.90 -6.74 -27.66
N LEU A 131 2.55 -5.48 -27.41
CA LEU A 131 1.31 -4.87 -27.87
C LEU A 131 1.65 -3.55 -28.55
N ILE A 132 1.07 -3.31 -29.73
CA ILE A 132 1.14 -2.02 -30.42
C ILE A 132 -0.21 -1.34 -30.22
N THR A 133 -0.19 -0.14 -29.67
CA THR A 133 -1.39 0.68 -29.45
C THR A 133 -1.29 1.97 -30.25
N PHE A 134 -2.35 2.32 -30.98
CA PHE A 134 -2.44 3.58 -31.72
C PHE A 134 -3.27 4.59 -30.94
N THR A 135 -2.78 5.82 -30.83
CA THR A 135 -3.52 6.96 -30.28
C THR A 135 -3.09 8.24 -31.00
N ASP A 136 -4.06 9.10 -31.22
CA ASP A 136 -3.92 10.45 -31.79
C ASP A 136 -3.23 11.44 -30.83
N SER A 137 -3.16 11.13 -29.54
CA SER A 137 -2.60 12.02 -28.51
C SER A 137 -1.15 11.67 -28.16
N ARG A 138 -0.19 12.43 -28.70
CA ARG A 138 1.24 12.31 -28.34
C ARG A 138 1.49 12.52 -26.84
N GLN A 139 0.88 13.54 -26.24
CA GLN A 139 1.04 13.82 -24.82
C GLN A 139 0.37 12.76 -23.94
N GLY A 140 -0.80 12.25 -24.34
CA GLY A 140 -1.48 11.14 -23.67
C GLY A 140 -0.60 9.90 -23.65
N THR A 141 -0.03 9.54 -24.81
CA THR A 141 0.88 8.39 -24.98
C THR A 141 2.07 8.47 -24.01
N ALA A 142 2.77 9.59 -23.98
CA ALA A 142 3.96 9.75 -23.13
C ALA A 142 3.62 9.59 -21.63
N ARG A 143 2.52 10.22 -21.18
CA ARG A 143 2.07 10.10 -19.79
C ARG A 143 1.63 8.67 -19.45
N MET A 144 0.95 7.99 -20.37
CA MET A 144 0.50 6.61 -20.18
C MET A 144 1.67 5.64 -20.13
N ALA A 145 2.65 5.75 -21.04
CA ALA A 145 3.82 4.88 -21.05
C ALA A 145 4.63 4.98 -19.75
N VAL A 146 4.91 6.20 -19.26
CA VAL A 146 5.61 6.41 -17.99
C VAL A 146 4.81 5.83 -16.82
N ARG A 147 3.49 6.03 -16.80
CA ARG A 147 2.62 5.49 -15.75
C ARG A 147 2.60 3.96 -15.75
N MET A 148 2.50 3.34 -16.93
CA MET A 148 2.52 1.88 -17.07
C MET A 148 3.85 1.30 -16.62
N GLN A 149 4.97 1.94 -16.96
CA GLN A 149 6.30 1.54 -16.46
C GLN A 149 6.37 1.60 -14.93
N GLN A 150 5.94 2.72 -14.33
CA GLN A 150 5.92 2.86 -12.87
C GLN A 150 5.01 1.83 -12.19
N GLU A 151 3.88 1.50 -12.80
CA GLU A 151 2.95 0.49 -12.27
C GLU A 151 3.50 -0.93 -12.41
N ALA A 152 4.23 -1.23 -13.49
CA ALA A 152 4.92 -2.50 -13.68
C ALA A 152 6.05 -2.68 -12.64
N GLU A 153 6.89 -1.65 -12.45
CA GLU A 153 7.94 -1.64 -11.42
C GLU A 153 7.34 -1.81 -10.02
N ARG A 154 6.27 -1.08 -9.71
CA ARG A 154 5.55 -1.17 -8.44
C ARG A 154 4.97 -2.57 -8.25
N SER A 155 4.27 -3.12 -9.24
CA SER A 155 3.65 -4.44 -9.13
C SER A 155 4.70 -5.54 -8.95
N ARG A 156 5.82 -5.45 -9.68
CA ARG A 156 6.93 -6.42 -9.53
C ARG A 156 7.58 -6.32 -8.15
N LEU A 157 7.84 -5.12 -7.66
CA LEU A 157 8.35 -4.90 -6.30
C LEU A 157 7.40 -5.50 -5.27
N ARG A 158 6.09 -5.21 -5.38
CA ARG A 158 5.08 -5.71 -4.44
C ARG A 158 5.06 -7.23 -4.36
N GLY A 159 5.04 -7.89 -5.52
CA GLY A 159 5.13 -9.34 -5.60
C GLY A 159 6.42 -9.88 -4.97
N SER A 160 7.56 -9.24 -5.26
CA SER A 160 8.87 -9.67 -4.74
C SER A 160 8.97 -9.54 -3.21
N VAL A 161 8.45 -8.45 -2.64
CA VAL A 161 8.43 -8.25 -1.18
C VAL A 161 7.56 -9.31 -0.50
N VAL A 162 6.37 -9.58 -1.03
CA VAL A 162 5.47 -10.62 -0.50
C VAL A 162 6.09 -12.01 -0.62
N GLU A 163 6.73 -12.31 -1.75
CA GLU A 163 7.43 -13.57 -1.99
C GLU A 163 8.56 -13.77 -0.96
N ILE A 164 9.42 -12.76 -0.78
CA ILE A 164 10.52 -12.79 0.18
C ILE A 164 9.98 -13.01 1.60
N LEU A 165 9.04 -12.19 2.06
CA LEU A 165 8.48 -12.31 3.41
C LEU A 165 7.76 -13.64 3.62
N SER A 166 7.01 -14.13 2.61
CA SER A 166 6.33 -15.42 2.68
C SER A 166 7.32 -16.58 2.75
N TRP A 167 8.42 -16.51 2.01
CA TRP A 167 9.50 -17.50 2.10
C TRP A 167 10.03 -17.56 3.53
N HIS A 168 10.44 -16.42 4.10
CA HIS A 168 10.95 -16.36 5.48
C HIS A 168 9.94 -16.84 6.51
N GLN A 169 8.66 -16.49 6.34
CA GLN A 169 7.59 -16.94 7.22
C GLN A 169 7.38 -18.47 7.18
N ARG A 170 7.56 -19.10 6.02
CA ARG A 170 7.43 -20.56 5.86
C ARG A 170 8.67 -21.32 6.32
N THR A 171 9.86 -20.74 6.14
CA THR A 171 11.13 -21.33 6.59
C THR A 171 11.38 -21.12 8.07
N GLN A 172 10.59 -20.28 8.73
CA GLN A 172 10.62 -20.15 10.18
C GLN A 172 10.35 -21.53 10.80
N THR A 173 11.31 -22.04 11.56
CA THR A 173 11.17 -23.30 12.28
C THR A 173 9.93 -23.21 13.16
N SER A 174 8.96 -24.10 12.94
CA SER A 174 7.77 -24.15 13.80
C SER A 174 8.21 -24.37 15.24
N THR A 175 7.76 -23.51 16.15
CA THR A 175 7.85 -23.72 17.61
C THR A 175 6.95 -24.87 18.08
N ALA A 176 6.48 -25.73 17.16
CA ALA A 176 5.62 -26.84 17.46
C ALA A 176 6.40 -27.85 18.31
N PRO A 177 5.87 -28.24 19.49
CA PRO A 177 6.44 -29.34 20.23
C PRO A 177 6.38 -30.61 19.36
N ASN A 178 7.35 -31.50 19.52
CA ASN A 178 7.31 -32.81 18.87
C ASN A 178 6.09 -33.61 19.38
N ALA A 179 5.67 -34.64 18.62
CA ALA A 179 4.50 -35.45 18.96
C ALA A 179 4.56 -36.14 20.33
N ASN A 180 5.74 -36.23 20.95
CA ASN A 180 5.98 -36.84 22.26
C ASN A 180 6.10 -35.81 23.40
N ALA A 181 5.81 -34.53 23.15
CA ALA A 181 5.94 -33.49 24.17
C ALA A 181 4.84 -33.61 25.22
N ASP A 182 5.25 -33.59 26.49
CA ASP A 182 4.37 -33.57 27.65
C ASP A 182 3.76 -32.16 27.81
N LEU A 183 2.49 -32.03 27.40
CA LEU A 183 1.76 -30.76 27.36
C LEU A 183 1.57 -30.14 28.75
N GLU A 184 1.41 -30.95 29.80
CA GLU A 184 1.27 -30.45 31.17
C GLU A 184 2.57 -29.81 31.66
N LYS A 185 3.71 -30.45 31.40
CA LYS A 185 5.03 -29.86 31.72
C LYS A 185 5.30 -28.59 30.93
N LEU A 186 4.83 -28.54 29.69
CA LEU A 186 4.99 -27.38 28.82
C LEU A 186 4.18 -26.19 29.35
N ALA A 187 2.93 -26.41 29.76
CA ALA A 187 2.09 -25.40 30.43
C ALA A 187 2.67 -24.96 31.79
N ALA A 188 3.19 -25.90 32.59
CA ALA A 188 3.82 -25.58 33.87
C ALA A 188 5.07 -24.71 33.69
N ARG A 189 5.91 -25.02 32.70
CA ARG A 189 7.09 -24.21 32.37
C ARG A 189 6.72 -22.83 31.82
N ALA A 190 5.66 -22.72 31.02
CA ALA A 190 5.16 -21.45 30.54
C ALA A 190 4.77 -20.53 31.71
N LYS A 191 4.01 -21.08 32.67
CA LYS A 191 3.60 -20.36 33.89
C LYS A 191 4.82 -19.92 34.72
N GLN A 192 5.77 -20.82 34.94
CA GLN A 192 7.01 -20.52 35.68
C GLN A 192 7.83 -19.40 35.03
N ALA A 193 7.98 -19.42 33.70
CA ALA A 193 8.69 -18.37 32.98
C ALA A 193 7.99 -17.00 33.08
N ARG A 194 6.65 -17.00 33.15
CA ARG A 194 5.84 -15.79 33.33
C ARG A 194 5.99 -15.19 34.73
N GLU A 195 5.96 -16.03 35.76
CA GLU A 195 6.24 -15.65 37.16
C GLU A 195 7.66 -15.09 37.31
N GLN A 196 8.67 -15.73 36.70
CA GLN A 196 10.05 -15.21 36.68
C GLN A 196 10.15 -13.85 35.99
N ALA A 197 9.40 -13.62 34.91
CA ALA A 197 9.39 -12.32 34.25
C ALA A 197 8.84 -11.21 35.16
N GLU A 198 7.84 -11.51 36.00
CA GLU A 198 7.29 -10.58 36.99
C GLU A 198 8.27 -10.31 38.14
N GLU A 199 8.96 -11.35 38.63
CA GLU A 199 10.03 -11.21 39.62
C GLU A 199 11.17 -10.30 39.12
N TYR A 200 11.69 -10.55 37.91
CA TYR A 200 12.73 -9.71 37.32
C TYR A 200 12.29 -8.26 37.10
N ARG A 201 11.00 -8.02 36.78
CA ARG A 201 10.45 -6.65 36.74
C ARG A 201 10.46 -6.00 38.12
N SER A 202 10.10 -6.75 39.16
CA SER A 202 10.09 -6.25 40.53
C SER A 202 11.50 -5.89 41.05
N TRP A 203 12.52 -6.63 40.59
CA TRP A 203 13.93 -6.37 40.94
C TRP A 203 14.60 -5.30 40.08
N GLY A 204 13.89 -4.72 39.12
CA GLY A 204 14.44 -3.69 38.22
C GLY A 204 15.44 -4.25 37.21
N MET A 205 15.31 -5.51 36.80
CA MET A 205 16.15 -6.19 35.80
C MET A 205 15.39 -6.37 34.47
N PRO A 206 15.25 -5.30 33.66
CA PRO A 206 14.36 -5.30 32.49
C PRO A 206 14.80 -6.25 31.37
N ASP A 207 16.11 -6.45 31.18
CA ASP A 207 16.63 -7.32 30.12
C ASP A 207 16.34 -8.80 30.42
N GLN A 208 16.50 -9.22 31.68
CA GLN A 208 16.19 -10.58 32.13
C GLN A 208 14.68 -10.85 32.15
N ALA A 209 13.88 -9.84 32.54
CA ALA A 209 12.43 -9.91 32.43
C ALA A 209 11.98 -10.12 30.97
N LYS A 210 12.64 -9.47 30.01
CA LYS A 210 12.32 -9.60 28.57
C LYS A 210 12.65 -10.98 28.03
N LEU A 211 13.79 -11.55 28.42
CA LEU A 211 14.16 -12.92 28.04
C LEU A 211 13.16 -13.94 28.60
N SER A 212 12.81 -13.82 29.87
CA SER A 212 11.88 -14.74 30.54
C SER A 212 10.46 -14.60 30.00
N GLN A 213 10.03 -13.37 29.68
CA GLN A 213 8.75 -13.11 29.03
C GLN A 213 8.70 -13.72 27.62
N ALA A 214 9.73 -13.51 26.81
CA ALA A 214 9.81 -14.10 25.47
C ALA A 214 9.80 -15.63 25.53
N GLN A 215 10.45 -16.22 26.53
CA GLN A 215 10.41 -17.65 26.79
C GLN A 215 9.01 -18.14 27.16
N ALA A 216 8.31 -17.42 28.04
CA ALA A 216 6.91 -17.73 28.41
C ALA A 216 6.00 -17.69 27.18
N GLU A 217 6.08 -16.63 26.38
CA GLU A 217 5.30 -16.46 25.15
C GLU A 217 5.57 -17.57 24.13
N GLN A 218 6.83 -17.97 23.94
CA GLN A 218 7.18 -19.10 23.06
C GLN A 218 6.57 -20.42 23.54
N LEU A 219 6.61 -20.69 24.84
CA LEU A 219 6.04 -21.91 25.42
C LEU A 219 4.50 -21.90 25.36
N GLU A 220 3.86 -20.76 25.63
CA GLU A 220 2.41 -20.61 25.49
C GLU A 220 1.95 -20.80 24.04
N GLN A 221 2.69 -20.26 23.08
CA GLN A 221 2.42 -20.46 21.65
C GLN A 221 2.56 -21.94 21.25
N ALA A 222 3.62 -22.60 21.72
CA ALA A 222 3.84 -24.03 21.49
C ALA A 222 2.71 -24.89 22.09
N TYR A 223 2.24 -24.55 23.29
CA TYR A 223 1.10 -25.20 23.94
C TYR A 223 -0.20 -25.00 23.14
N GLN A 224 -0.53 -23.76 22.78
CA GLN A 224 -1.74 -23.42 22.01
C GLN A 224 -1.76 -24.09 20.63
N PHE A 225 -0.61 -24.15 19.97
CA PHE A 225 -0.47 -24.87 18.70
C PHE A 225 -0.76 -26.37 18.86
N ALA A 226 -0.24 -26.99 19.92
CA ALA A 226 -0.41 -28.42 20.16
C ALA A 226 -1.83 -28.85 20.50
N ILE A 227 -2.61 -27.97 21.16
CA ILE A 227 -4.03 -28.23 21.48
C ILE A 227 -4.99 -27.87 20.34
N GLY A 228 -4.47 -27.49 19.16
CA GLY A 228 -5.30 -27.07 18.01
C GLY A 228 -5.97 -25.70 18.20
N GLY A 229 -5.50 -24.90 19.16
CA GLY A 229 -5.94 -23.52 19.36
C GLY A 229 -5.46 -22.62 18.22
N LYS A 230 -6.13 -21.48 18.01
CA LYS A 230 -5.65 -20.41 17.13
C LYS A 230 -4.42 -19.75 17.78
N ALA A 231 -3.25 -20.39 17.67
CA ALA A 231 -2.00 -19.77 18.08
C ALA A 231 -1.80 -18.49 17.26
N ALA A 232 -1.46 -17.38 17.93
CA ALA A 232 -1.11 -16.15 17.25
C ALA A 232 0.12 -16.41 16.37
N THR A 233 -0.02 -16.23 15.05
CA THR A 233 1.11 -16.40 14.12
C THR A 233 2.16 -15.34 14.40
N THR A 234 3.32 -15.77 14.90
CA THR A 234 4.48 -14.88 15.03
C THR A 234 4.94 -14.46 13.64
N LEU A 235 4.78 -13.17 13.34
CA LEU A 235 5.15 -12.60 12.06
C LEU A 235 6.67 -12.43 11.97
N VAL A 236 7.26 -12.84 10.85
CA VAL A 236 8.66 -12.57 10.56
C VAL A 236 8.84 -11.11 10.16
N SER A 237 9.81 -10.44 10.80
CA SER A 237 10.30 -9.12 10.41
C SER A 237 11.64 -9.23 9.68
N ARG A 238 11.83 -8.44 8.63
CA ARG A 238 13.13 -8.22 7.99
C ARG A 238 13.48 -6.74 8.09
N THR A 239 14.77 -6.44 8.29
CA THR A 239 15.27 -5.07 8.27
C THR A 239 15.21 -4.48 6.86
N TRP A 240 15.23 -3.15 6.76
CA TRP A 240 15.27 -2.46 5.47
C TRP A 240 16.45 -2.91 4.62
N THR A 241 17.63 -2.99 5.23
CA THR A 241 18.88 -3.39 4.55
C THR A 241 18.84 -4.85 4.08
N GLU A 242 18.28 -5.76 4.87
CA GLU A 242 18.07 -7.16 4.42
C GLU A 242 17.13 -7.22 3.21
N MET A 243 16.01 -6.50 3.26
CA MET A 243 15.05 -6.47 2.15
C MET A 243 15.68 -5.90 0.87
N VAL A 244 16.45 -4.82 0.97
CA VAL A 244 17.20 -4.24 -0.15
C VAL A 244 18.18 -5.27 -0.72
N ASN A 245 18.92 -5.97 0.14
CA ASN A 245 19.89 -6.98 -0.29
C ASN A 245 19.23 -8.18 -0.96
N GLU A 246 18.06 -8.62 -0.52
CA GLU A 246 17.34 -9.71 -1.19
C GLU A 246 16.71 -9.26 -2.52
N LEU A 247 16.22 -8.02 -2.60
CA LEU A 247 15.65 -7.46 -3.83
C LEU A 247 16.70 -7.25 -4.91
N LYS A 248 17.91 -6.78 -4.57
CA LYS A 248 18.95 -6.50 -5.57
C LYS A 248 19.36 -7.76 -6.35
N ASP A 249 19.22 -8.93 -5.73
CA ASP A 249 19.59 -10.23 -6.28
C ASP A 249 18.47 -10.86 -7.13
N LYS A 250 17.26 -10.26 -7.14
CA LYS A 250 16.16 -10.71 -8.00
C LYS A 250 16.52 -10.45 -9.47
N ALA A 251 16.39 -11.48 -10.30
CA ALA A 251 16.74 -11.46 -11.72
C ALA A 251 16.09 -10.29 -12.49
N ASP A 252 14.82 -10.00 -12.22
CA ASP A 252 14.11 -8.89 -12.90
C ASP A 252 14.64 -7.52 -12.51
N ILE A 253 15.03 -7.34 -11.24
CA ILE A 253 15.57 -6.09 -10.71
C ILE A 253 16.97 -5.88 -11.29
N ARG A 254 17.86 -6.89 -11.20
CA ARG A 254 19.23 -6.82 -11.73
C ARG A 254 19.29 -6.75 -13.26
N GLY A 255 18.30 -7.31 -13.96
CA GLY A 255 18.28 -7.37 -15.40
C GLY A 255 17.41 -6.27 -16.03
N PRO A 256 16.19 -6.59 -16.50
CA PRO A 256 15.35 -5.68 -17.27
C PRO A 256 15.06 -4.32 -16.61
N VAL A 257 14.73 -4.31 -15.31
CA VAL A 257 14.38 -3.05 -14.62
C VAL A 257 15.61 -2.16 -14.47
N LEU A 258 16.76 -2.73 -14.10
CA LEU A 258 18.02 -2.00 -14.07
C LEU A 258 18.41 -1.48 -15.45
N LYS A 259 18.32 -2.31 -16.49
CA LYS A 259 18.68 -1.90 -17.86
C LYS A 259 17.87 -0.69 -18.33
N TYR A 260 16.57 -0.67 -18.04
CA TYR A 260 15.71 0.48 -18.35
C TYR A 260 16.12 1.74 -17.59
N ASN A 261 16.36 1.62 -16.27
CA ASN A 261 16.75 2.77 -15.44
C ASN A 261 18.17 3.26 -15.75
N TYR A 262 19.10 2.36 -16.09
CA TYR A 262 20.45 2.67 -16.56
C TYR A 262 20.41 3.47 -17.87
N TYR A 263 19.57 3.08 -18.83
CA TYR A 263 19.38 3.83 -20.08
C TYR A 263 18.96 5.29 -19.82
N LEU A 264 18.15 5.52 -18.78
CA LEU A 264 17.69 6.87 -18.42
C LEU A 264 18.74 7.67 -17.62
N LYS A 265 19.48 7.02 -16.71
CA LYS A 265 20.57 7.66 -15.95
C LYS A 265 21.68 6.67 -15.57
N PRO A 266 22.71 6.54 -16.42
CA PRO A 266 23.83 5.61 -16.20
C PRO A 266 24.62 5.87 -14.92
N GLU A 267 24.78 7.15 -14.55
CA GLU A 267 25.57 7.57 -13.39
C GLU A 267 24.99 7.04 -12.07
N VAL A 268 23.66 7.01 -11.95
CA VAL A 268 22.96 6.57 -10.73
C VAL A 268 22.73 5.06 -10.74
N PHE A 269 22.31 4.49 -11.88
CA PHE A 269 21.90 3.10 -11.98
C PHE A 269 22.94 2.20 -12.65
N ASN A 270 24.22 2.41 -12.35
CA ASN A 270 25.35 1.67 -12.94
C ASN A 270 25.36 0.17 -12.59
N GLU A 271 26.23 -0.61 -13.22
CA GLU A 271 26.25 -2.07 -13.04
C GLU A 271 26.70 -2.52 -11.64
N ASN A 272 27.55 -1.75 -10.97
CA ASN A 272 28.16 -2.15 -9.68
C ASN A 272 27.30 -1.80 -8.46
N GLY A 273 26.65 -0.63 -8.48
CA GLY A 273 25.83 -0.10 -7.37
C GLY A 273 24.37 0.18 -7.75
N GLY A 274 24.03 0.13 -9.03
CA GLY A 274 22.67 0.37 -9.53
C GLY A 274 21.63 -0.62 -9.02
N PRO A 275 21.88 -1.95 -8.94
CA PRO A 275 20.89 -2.87 -8.36
C PRO A 275 20.48 -2.50 -6.92
N LEU A 276 21.45 -2.06 -6.11
CA LEU A 276 21.23 -1.64 -4.74
C LEU A 276 20.39 -0.35 -4.70
N LYS A 277 20.85 0.70 -5.40
CA LYS A 277 20.14 1.99 -5.49
C LYS A 277 18.73 1.86 -6.06
N LEU A 278 18.57 0.99 -7.06
CA LEU A 278 17.26 0.69 -7.65
C LEU A 278 16.34 0.01 -6.63
N SER A 279 16.83 -0.98 -5.90
CA SER A 279 16.05 -1.67 -4.87
C SER A 279 15.63 -0.72 -3.74
N GLU A 280 16.55 0.13 -3.28
CA GLU A 280 16.26 1.18 -2.30
C GLU A 280 15.21 2.17 -2.82
N MET A 281 15.37 2.67 -4.05
CA MET A 281 14.42 3.58 -4.67
C MET A 281 13.03 2.96 -4.78
N LEU A 282 12.93 1.70 -5.23
CA LEU A 282 11.66 1.01 -5.41
C LEU A 282 10.96 0.80 -4.07
N LEU A 283 11.66 0.27 -3.06
CA LEU A 283 11.12 0.15 -1.70
C LEU A 283 10.69 1.49 -1.12
N PHE A 284 11.50 2.53 -1.32
CA PHE A 284 11.18 3.87 -0.87
C PHE A 284 9.90 4.39 -1.53
N ARG A 285 9.73 4.24 -2.85
CA ARG A 285 8.50 4.63 -3.55
C ARG A 285 7.25 3.96 -2.96
N GLU A 286 7.34 2.70 -2.56
CA GLU A 286 6.21 1.94 -1.99
C GLU A 286 5.93 2.30 -0.53
N PHE A 287 6.96 2.48 0.30
CA PHE A 287 6.83 2.59 1.75
C PHE A 287 7.21 3.97 2.33
N MET A 288 7.61 4.97 1.53
CA MET A 288 7.92 6.31 2.07
C MET A 288 6.69 6.95 2.74
N ARG A 289 5.49 6.66 2.23
CA ARG A 289 4.23 7.22 2.72
C ARG A 289 3.14 6.19 2.63
N ARG A 290 2.34 6.07 3.68
CA ARG A 290 1.12 5.26 3.66
C ARG A 290 0.05 5.98 2.85
N PRO A 291 -0.38 5.46 1.69
CA PRO A 291 -1.36 6.15 0.88
C PRO A 291 -2.72 6.21 1.58
N LYS A 292 -3.34 7.39 1.56
CA LYS A 292 -4.70 7.60 2.10
C LYS A 292 -5.81 7.02 1.21
N ARG A 293 -5.51 6.75 -0.07
CA ARG A 293 -6.53 6.65 -1.14
C ARG A 293 -6.21 5.65 -2.23
N THR A 294 -5.03 5.05 -2.21
CA THR A 294 -4.57 4.09 -3.21
C THR A 294 -4.08 2.84 -2.52
N ASN A 295 -4.04 1.74 -3.25
CA ASN A 295 -3.53 0.48 -2.71
C ASN A 295 -2.00 0.55 -2.55
N SER A 296 -1.53 -0.05 -1.47
CA SER A 296 -0.15 -0.40 -1.12
C SER A 296 -0.18 -1.75 -0.41
N LEU A 297 0.98 -2.38 -0.28
CA LEU A 297 1.09 -3.61 0.50
C LEU A 297 0.59 -3.43 1.94
N GLU A 298 0.78 -2.24 2.54
CA GLU A 298 0.28 -1.94 3.88
C GLU A 298 -1.24 -1.78 3.94
N THR A 299 -1.84 -1.07 2.97
CA THR A 299 -3.30 -0.86 2.96
C THR A 299 -4.06 -2.13 2.58
N GLN A 300 -3.41 -3.06 1.88
CA GLN A 300 -3.95 -4.38 1.56
C GLN A 300 -3.77 -5.40 2.70
N GLY A 301 -3.07 -5.03 3.78
CA GLY A 301 -2.80 -5.92 4.91
C GLY A 301 -1.80 -7.03 4.61
N LEU A 302 -1.03 -6.92 3.52
CA LEU A 302 -0.05 -7.93 3.10
C LEU A 302 1.30 -7.75 3.79
N VAL A 303 1.68 -6.50 4.08
CA VAL A 303 2.96 -6.16 4.71
C VAL A 303 2.75 -5.13 5.80
N GLN A 304 3.55 -5.25 6.84
CA GLN A 304 3.55 -4.35 7.98
C GLN A 304 4.91 -3.63 8.05
N VAL A 305 4.94 -2.30 7.96
CA VAL A 305 6.17 -1.53 8.23
C VAL A 305 6.34 -1.34 9.73
N GLY A 306 7.43 -1.86 10.27
CA GLY A 306 7.87 -1.66 11.65
C GLY A 306 8.90 -0.54 11.78
N TYR A 307 9.14 -0.09 13.01
CA TYR A 307 10.16 0.91 13.34
C TYR A 307 11.11 0.35 14.37
N LEU A 308 12.42 0.47 14.10
CA LEU A 308 13.46 0.06 15.03
C LEU A 308 13.36 0.87 16.33
N GLY A 309 13.45 0.18 17.46
CA GLY A 309 13.45 0.78 18.79
C GLY A 309 12.08 0.83 19.48
N LEU A 310 10.97 0.46 18.82
CA LEU A 310 9.66 0.35 19.48
C LEU A 310 9.66 -0.74 20.56
N GLU A 311 10.41 -1.82 20.33
CA GLU A 311 10.66 -2.91 21.27
C GLU A 311 11.46 -2.51 22.52
N LYS A 312 12.05 -1.30 22.54
CA LYS A 312 12.72 -0.72 23.72
C LYS A 312 11.78 0.10 24.60
N ILE A 313 10.52 0.27 24.19
CA ILE A 313 9.50 0.94 24.99
C ILE A 313 9.02 -0.03 26.07
N HIS A 314 9.33 0.31 27.32
CA HIS A 314 8.96 -0.44 28.52
C HIS A 314 8.19 0.39 29.55
N LYS A 315 8.18 1.73 29.39
CA LYS A 315 7.50 2.64 30.29
C LYS A 315 6.13 3.00 29.72
N LEU A 316 5.11 2.84 30.55
CA LEU A 316 3.74 3.27 30.26
C LEU A 316 3.58 4.76 30.59
N PRO A 317 2.84 5.53 29.78
CA PRO A 317 2.48 6.90 30.13
C PRO A 317 1.64 6.97 31.41
N MET A 318 1.72 8.10 32.11
CA MET A 318 0.81 8.40 33.22
C MET A 318 -0.65 8.28 32.77
N HIS A 319 -1.51 7.73 33.63
CA HIS A 319 -2.93 7.48 33.39
C HIS A 319 -3.27 6.48 32.26
N TRP A 320 -2.29 5.83 31.61
CA TRP A 320 -2.56 4.83 30.57
C TRP A 320 -3.19 3.55 31.17
N GLN A 321 -2.65 3.09 32.30
CA GLN A 321 -3.17 1.91 33.02
C GLN A 321 -4.57 2.15 33.61
N GLU A 322 -4.89 3.39 33.99
CA GLU A 322 -6.23 3.76 34.50
C GLU A 322 -7.33 3.58 33.45
N ARG A 323 -6.96 3.45 32.16
CA ARG A 323 -7.87 3.22 31.03
C ARG A 323 -7.89 1.76 30.58
N GLU A 324 -7.33 0.84 31.37
CA GLU A 324 -7.21 -0.59 31.05
C GLU A 324 -6.41 -0.87 29.76
N LEU A 325 -5.53 0.05 29.35
CA LEU A 325 -4.70 -0.09 28.16
C LEU A 325 -3.33 -0.71 28.49
N THR A 326 -2.89 -1.61 27.63
CA THR A 326 -1.66 -2.40 27.80
C THR A 326 -0.42 -1.69 27.25
N LEU A 327 0.76 -2.26 27.52
CA LEU A 327 2.02 -1.82 26.91
C LEU A 327 2.02 -2.02 25.39
N ASP A 328 1.38 -3.07 24.90
CA ASP A 328 1.29 -3.35 23.47
C ASP A 328 0.37 -2.33 22.78
N ASP A 329 -0.73 -1.92 23.42
CA ASP A 329 -1.56 -0.80 22.94
C ASP A 329 -0.76 0.50 22.81
N TRP A 330 0.16 0.74 23.76
CA TRP A 330 1.04 1.91 23.70
C TRP A 330 2.06 1.83 22.55
N ARG A 331 2.60 0.64 22.27
CA ARG A 331 3.50 0.40 21.13
C ARG A 331 2.76 0.57 19.81
N ASP A 332 1.54 0.05 19.71
CA ASP A 332 0.68 0.19 18.54
C ASP A 332 0.27 1.64 18.30
N PHE A 333 -0.10 2.36 19.37
CA PHE A 333 -0.36 3.79 19.30
C PHE A 333 0.87 4.58 18.85
N SER A 334 2.05 4.26 19.41
CA SER A 334 3.31 4.89 19.01
C SER A 334 3.57 4.67 17.52
N ARG A 335 3.44 3.44 17.04
CA ARG A 335 3.60 3.08 15.63
C ARG A 335 2.60 3.81 14.73
N LEU A 336 1.33 3.90 15.12
CA LEU A 336 0.33 4.70 14.42
C LEU A 336 0.80 6.14 14.29
N ARG A 337 1.39 6.69 15.35
CA ARG A 337 1.87 8.07 15.35
C ARG A 337 3.06 8.27 14.43
N TRP A 338 4.01 7.34 14.38
CA TRP A 338 5.10 7.35 13.41
C TRP A 338 4.58 7.29 11.96
N ASN A 339 3.58 6.45 11.68
CA ASN A 339 2.98 6.35 10.35
C ASN A 339 2.30 7.65 9.92
N HIS A 340 1.45 8.21 10.79
CA HIS A 340 0.61 9.37 10.45
C HIS A 340 1.27 10.72 10.65
N TYR A 341 2.36 10.81 11.39
CA TYR A 341 3.11 12.04 11.56
C TYR A 341 4.42 12.00 10.80
N VAL A 342 5.30 11.03 11.08
CA VAL A 342 6.66 10.99 10.55
C VAL A 342 6.66 10.67 9.04
N ARG A 343 6.08 9.55 8.64
CA ARG A 343 6.03 9.13 7.22
C ARG A 343 5.12 10.02 6.39
N GLU A 344 3.90 10.28 6.88
CA GLU A 344 2.93 11.13 6.17
C GLU A 344 3.42 12.56 5.91
N SER A 345 4.30 13.10 6.77
CA SER A 345 4.85 14.45 6.63
C SER A 345 6.25 14.50 5.98
N ASN A 346 6.77 13.39 5.46
CA ASN A 346 8.07 13.27 4.79
C ASN A 346 9.29 13.52 5.68
N PHE A 347 9.26 13.10 6.95
CA PHE A 347 10.44 13.18 7.83
C PHE A 347 11.47 12.03 7.61
N THR A 348 11.36 11.34 6.49
CA THR A 348 12.32 10.32 6.05
C THR A 348 13.39 10.95 5.16
N GLN A 349 14.62 10.48 5.30
CA GLN A 349 15.72 10.93 4.45
C GLN A 349 15.77 10.11 3.17
N LEU A 350 16.09 10.76 2.07
CA LEU A 350 16.32 10.16 0.76
C LEU A 350 17.58 10.79 0.18
N ASP A 351 18.41 9.97 -0.46
CA ASP A 351 19.55 10.44 -1.22
C ASP A 351 19.12 11.45 -2.31
N ASP A 352 19.87 12.55 -2.40
CA ASP A 352 19.63 13.64 -3.35
C ASP A 352 19.64 13.13 -4.79
N GLU A 353 20.48 12.13 -5.09
CA GLU A 353 20.55 11.52 -6.41
C GLU A 353 19.23 10.84 -6.81
N LEU A 354 18.46 10.33 -5.85
CA LEU A 354 17.19 9.61 -6.05
C LEU A 354 15.95 10.51 -6.02
N LYS A 355 16.07 11.76 -5.56
CA LYS A 355 14.92 12.70 -5.44
C LYS A 355 14.16 12.90 -6.75
N ASN A 356 14.86 12.92 -7.88
CA ASN A 356 14.25 13.08 -9.19
C ASN A 356 13.65 11.77 -9.75
N TRP A 357 13.94 10.64 -9.12
CA TRP A 357 13.59 9.31 -9.61
C TRP A 357 12.46 8.65 -8.83
N ILE A 358 12.04 9.15 -7.68
CA ILE A 358 10.89 8.60 -6.94
C ILE A 358 9.52 8.83 -7.61
N GLY A 359 9.45 9.62 -8.69
CA GLY A 359 8.20 9.80 -9.47
C GLY A 359 7.12 10.64 -8.78
N SER A 360 7.45 11.32 -7.67
CA SER A 360 6.56 12.24 -6.98
C SER A 360 7.34 13.41 -6.38
N ARG A 361 6.64 14.51 -6.05
CA ARG A 361 7.28 15.63 -5.34
C ARG A 361 7.55 15.22 -3.90
N PHE A 362 8.83 15.08 -3.56
CA PHE A 362 9.27 14.77 -2.21
C PHE A 362 10.33 15.77 -1.77
N SER A 363 10.28 16.10 -0.49
CA SER A 363 11.29 16.91 0.16
C SER A 363 11.41 16.37 1.58
N SER A 364 12.61 15.90 1.92
CA SER A 364 12.94 15.43 3.26
C SER A 364 12.81 16.57 4.25
N LYS A 365 12.14 16.27 5.35
CA LYS A 365 11.99 17.17 6.49
C LYS A 365 12.75 16.64 7.68
N PHE A 366 13.04 17.52 8.63
CA PHE A 366 13.71 17.22 9.88
C PHE A 366 12.77 17.46 11.04
N VAL A 367 12.76 16.52 11.98
CA VAL A 367 12.02 16.67 13.23
C VAL A 367 12.95 17.26 14.28
N ARG A 368 12.53 18.35 14.91
CA ARG A 368 13.22 18.98 16.03
C ARG A 368 12.63 18.52 17.36
N ASN A 369 13.41 18.71 18.42
CA ASN A 369 12.95 18.52 19.78
C ASN A 369 11.68 19.38 20.01
N PRO A 370 10.60 18.82 20.61
CA PRO A 370 9.38 19.55 20.93
C PRO A 370 9.63 20.85 21.72
N GLU A 371 10.68 20.92 22.54
CA GLU A 371 11.03 22.09 23.37
C GLU A 371 11.96 23.11 22.69
N SER A 372 12.41 22.84 21.46
CA SER A 372 13.23 23.80 20.70
C SER A 372 12.50 25.14 20.61
N LYS A 373 13.22 26.25 20.82
CA LYS A 373 12.67 27.61 20.67
C LYS A 373 12.82 28.15 19.26
N ASP A 374 13.57 27.45 18.41
CA ASP A 374 13.86 27.89 17.04
C ASP A 374 12.58 27.95 16.20
N PRO A 375 12.46 28.93 15.30
CA PRO A 375 11.29 29.04 14.44
C PRO A 375 11.12 27.78 13.58
N GLU A 376 9.87 27.36 13.40
CA GLU A 376 9.52 26.28 12.49
C GLU A 376 9.50 26.80 11.05
N ASP A 377 9.94 25.97 10.12
CA ASP A 377 9.88 26.23 8.69
C ASP A 377 9.27 25.03 7.95
N ASN A 378 9.29 25.06 6.61
CA ASN A 378 8.72 23.98 5.81
C ASN A 378 9.52 22.67 5.85
N GLN A 379 10.84 22.75 6.08
CA GLN A 379 11.75 21.60 6.20
C GLN A 379 11.94 21.19 7.66
N ASN A 380 11.92 22.11 8.61
CA ASN A 380 12.18 21.86 10.02
C ASN A 380 10.93 22.09 10.85
N ARG A 381 10.40 21.02 11.46
CA ARG A 381 9.21 21.09 12.32
C ARG A 381 9.45 20.37 13.63
N ARG A 382 8.81 20.83 14.71
CA ARG A 382 8.92 20.21 16.03
C ARG A 382 8.06 18.95 16.11
N TRP A 383 8.45 18.01 16.95
CA TRP A 383 7.59 16.88 17.30
C TRP A 383 6.20 17.39 17.72
N PRO A 384 5.10 16.73 17.32
CA PRO A 384 3.76 17.27 17.51
C PRO A 384 3.47 17.42 19.00
N GLN A 385 2.97 18.60 19.36
CA GLN A 385 2.52 18.93 20.71
C GLN A 385 1.02 19.24 20.68
N ILE A 386 0.35 18.96 21.79
CA ILE A 386 -1.03 19.41 21.99
C ILE A 386 -0.98 20.91 22.25
N ARG A 387 -1.38 21.74 21.27
CA ARG A 387 -1.49 23.19 21.45
C ARG A 387 -2.93 23.54 21.86
N ASN A 388 -3.10 24.12 23.04
CA ASN A 388 -4.36 24.73 23.52
C ASN A 388 -5.63 23.86 23.38
N GLY A 389 -5.56 22.57 23.73
CA GLY A 389 -6.72 21.66 23.63
C GLY A 389 -7.18 21.34 22.20
N ASN A 390 -6.65 21.99 21.17
CA ASN A 390 -6.89 21.69 19.77
C ASN A 390 -5.81 20.73 19.28
N VAL A 391 -6.21 19.47 19.16
CA VAL A 391 -5.38 18.39 18.61
C VAL A 391 -5.09 18.73 17.14
N SER A 392 -3.90 19.23 16.86
CA SER A 392 -3.39 19.37 15.48
C SER A 392 -2.87 18.01 15.01
N ILE A 393 -3.79 17.08 14.76
CA ILE A 393 -3.54 15.93 13.89
C ILE A 393 -4.08 16.34 12.52
N VAL A 394 -3.18 16.71 11.61
CA VAL A 394 -3.48 16.94 10.18
C VAL A 394 -3.52 15.62 9.43
#